data_AF-A0A7C6XV11-F1
#
_entry.id   AF-A0A7C6XV11-F1
#
_cell.length_a   1.000
_cell.length_b   1.000
_cell.length_c   1.000
_cell.angle_alpha   90.00
_cell.angle_beta   90.00
_cell.angle_gamma   90.00
#
_symmetry.space_group_name_H-M   'P 1'
#
loop_
_entity.id
_entity.type
_entity.pdbx_description
1 polymer ?
#
loop_
_entity_poly.entity_id
_entity_poly.type
_entity_poly.pdbx_seq_one_letter_code
_entity_poly.pdbx_strand_id
1 'polypeptide(L)' 'AWLEDEFVRDDYRLSLPDDIAPGAYRIAVGLYDVGTGRRLPVYDGRRHRLADDRLLLNLPVVVQP' A
#
# COMPACT_ATOMS: atom_id res chain seq x y z
N ALA A 1 -22.65 7.70 2.52
CA ALA A 1 -21.64 8.68 2.98
C ALA A 1 -20.98 8.08 4.22
N TRP A 2 -19.69 8.32 4.41
CA TRP A 2 -18.99 7.90 5.64
C TRP A 2 -19.46 8.75 6.82
N LEU A 3 -19.63 8.14 7.98
CA LEU A 3 -19.94 8.81 9.23
C LEU A 3 -18.65 9.21 9.97
N GLU A 4 -18.76 10.21 10.83
CA GLU A 4 -17.67 10.57 11.75
C GLU A 4 -17.33 9.36 12.63
N ASP A 5 -16.04 9.09 12.80
CA ASP A 5 -15.47 7.93 13.51
C ASP A 5 -15.81 6.54 12.92
N GLU A 6 -16.42 6.48 11.74
CA GLU A 6 -16.68 5.22 11.07
C GLU A 6 -15.38 4.56 10.60
N PHE A 7 -15.07 3.40 11.17
CA PHE A 7 -14.00 2.54 10.70
C PHE A 7 -14.57 1.42 9.83
N VAL A 8 -14.16 1.38 8.56
CA VAL A 8 -14.45 0.24 7.68
C VAL A 8 -13.17 -0.53 7.45
N ARG A 9 -13.27 -1.84 7.67
CA ARG A 9 -12.23 -2.79 7.34
C ARG A 9 -12.55 -3.45 6.01
N ASP A 10 -11.56 -3.47 5.12
CA ASP A 10 -11.64 -4.18 3.84
C ASP A 10 -10.44 -5.11 3.72
N ASP A 11 -10.69 -6.42 3.62
CA ASP A 11 -9.66 -7.45 3.62
C ASP A 11 -9.31 -7.82 2.18
N TYR A 12 -8.05 -7.60 1.79
CA TYR A 12 -7.52 -7.97 0.47
C TYR A 12 -6.54 -9.13 0.57
N ARG A 13 -6.68 -10.12 -0.33
CA ARG A 13 -5.68 -11.18 -0.52
C ARG A 13 -4.75 -10.80 -1.67
N LEU A 14 -3.46 -10.68 -1.38
CA LEU A 14 -2.42 -10.51 -2.40
C LEU A 14 -1.85 -11.87 -2.76
N SER A 15 -2.12 -12.35 -3.97
CA SER A 15 -1.46 -13.55 -4.51
C SER A 15 -0.04 -13.20 -4.95
N LEU A 16 0.93 -14.01 -4.52
CA LEU A 16 2.32 -13.87 -4.96
C LEU A 16 2.56 -14.77 -6.19
N PRO A 17 3.45 -14.38 -7.11
CA PRO A 17 3.92 -15.27 -8.16
C PRO A 17 4.58 -16.53 -7.58
N ASP A 18 4.39 -17.69 -8.21
CA ASP A 18 4.98 -18.96 -7.75
C ASP A 18 6.52 -18.99 -7.90
N ASP A 19 7.06 -18.14 -8.77
CA ASP A 19 8.49 -17.99 -9.06
C ASP A 19 9.15 -16.81 -8.31
N ILE A 20 8.45 -16.23 -7.33
CA ILE A 20 9.00 -15.16 -6.52
C ILE A 20 10.24 -15.64 -5.76
N ALA A 21 11.33 -14.88 -5.89
CA ALA A 21 12.58 -15.21 -5.22
C ALA A 21 12.39 -15.22 -3.69
N PRO A 22 13.05 -16.13 -2.96
CA PRO A 22 13.12 -16.06 -1.50
C PRO A 22 13.75 -14.74 -1.06
N GLY A 23 13.21 -14.14 -0.01
CA GLY A 23 13.72 -12.86 0.49
C GLY A 23 12.74 -12.09 1.37
N ALA A 24 13.21 -10.94 1.87
CA ALA A 24 12.40 -10.00 2.62
C ALA A 24 11.87 -8.90 1.68
N TYR A 25 10.55 -8.81 1.60
CA TYR A 25 9.83 -7.83 0.78
C TYR A 25 9.13 -6.81 1.67
N ARG A 26 8.98 -5.58 1.16
CA ARG A 26 8.10 -4.57 1.77
C ARG A 26 6.90 -4.34 0.88
N ILE A 27 5.73 -4.24 1.49
CA ILE A 27 4.49 -3.88 0.79
C ILE A 27 4.43 -2.36 0.64
N ALA A 28 4.14 -1.89 -0.56
CA ALA A 28 3.86 -0.50 -0.83
C ALA A 28 2.37 -0.33 -1.15
N VAL A 29 1.69 0.59 -0.46
CA VAL A 29 0.27 0.90 -0.68
C VAL A 29 0.12 2.37 -1.10
N GLY A 30 -0.88 2.66 -1.93
CA GLY A 30 -1.17 4.01 -2.39
C GLY A 30 -2.48 4.04 -3.16
N LEU A 31 -3.06 5.23 -3.31
CA LEU A 31 -4.27 5.44 -4.09
C LEU A 31 -3.93 5.98 -5.48
N TYR A 32 -4.85 5.80 -6.41
CA TYR A 32 -4.74 6.32 -7.76
C TYR A 32 -6.09 6.88 -8.20
N ASP A 33 -6.05 7.82 -9.14
CA ASP A 33 -7.23 8.28 -9.84
C ASP A 33 -7.70 7.20 -10.82
N VAL A 34 -8.93 6.71 -10.67
CA VAL A 34 -9.44 5.57 -11.46
C VAL A 34 -9.58 5.89 -12.95
N GLY A 35 -9.80 7.15 -13.33
CA GLY A 35 -9.96 7.56 -14.72
C GLY A 35 -8.63 7.60 -15.49
N THR A 36 -7.53 7.92 -14.80
CA THR A 36 -6.22 8.13 -15.41
C THR A 36 -5.17 7.08 -15.02
N GLY A 37 -5.42 6.29 -13.98
CA GLY A 37 -4.44 5.37 -13.40
C GLY A 37 -3.27 6.04 -12.68
N ARG A 38 -3.27 7.38 -12.57
CA ARG A 38 -2.16 8.12 -11.96
C ARG A 38 -2.23 8.04 -10.44
N ARG A 39 -1.09 7.79 -9.80
CA ARG A 39 -0.98 7.79 -8.34
C ARG A 39 -1.38 9.16 -7.77
N LEU A 40 -2.14 9.15 -6.69
CA LEU A 40 -2.49 10.34 -5.93
C LEU A 40 -1.37 10.65 -4.92
N PRO A 41 -1.01 11.93 -4.72
CA PRO A 41 0.00 12.29 -3.74
C PRO A 41 -0.33 11.78 -2.34
N VAL A 42 0.66 11.16 -1.69
CA VAL A 42 0.57 10.71 -0.29
C VAL A 42 1.45 11.60 0.57
N TYR A 43 0.93 12.03 1.72
CA TYR A 43 1.64 12.88 2.67
C TYR A 43 1.73 12.21 4.04
N ASP A 44 2.82 12.47 4.76
CA ASP A 44 2.95 12.08 6.17
C ASP A 44 2.16 13.04 7.09
N GLY A 45 2.17 12.74 8.41
CA GLY A 45 1.53 13.60 9.41
C GLY A 45 2.14 15.00 9.54
N ARG A 46 3.28 15.28 8.88
CA ARG A 46 3.96 16.59 8.83
C ARG A 46 3.75 17.28 7.47
N ARG A 47 2.87 16.75 6.61
CA ARG A 47 2.60 17.24 5.25
C ARG A 47 3.80 17.16 4.30
N HIS A 48 4.78 16.30 4.58
CA HIS A 48 5.80 15.97 3.58
C HIS A 48 5.26 14.94 2.60
N ARG A 49 5.42 15.20 1.30
CA ARG A 49 5.03 14.25 0.26
C ARG A 49 5.98 13.05 0.30
N LEU A 50 5.41 11.85 0.32
CA LEU A 50 6.16 10.60 0.29
C LEU A 50 6.67 10.30 -1.12
N ALA A 51 7.81 9.60 -1.18
CA ALA A 51 8.38 9.15 -2.45
C ALA A 51 7.43 8.21 -3.19
N ASP A 52 7.44 8.31 -4.53
CA ASP A 52 6.60 7.52 -5.45
C ASP A 52 5.09 7.55 -5.15
N ASP A 53 4.61 8.54 -4.38
CA ASP A 53 3.20 8.65 -3.99
C ASP A 53 2.66 7.35 -3.36
N ARG A 54 3.45 6.74 -2.48
CA ARG A 54 3.12 5.48 -1.79
C ARG A 54 3.65 5.44 -0.37
N LEU A 55 2.97 4.68 0.48
CA LEU A 55 3.40 4.33 1.83
C LEU A 55 4.05 2.94 1.81
N LEU A 56 5.27 2.81 2.32
CA LEU A 56 5.86 1.52 2.62
C LEU A 56 5.39 1.04 3.99
N LEU A 57 4.77 -0.13 4.04
CA LEU A 57 4.41 -0.76 5.30
C LEU A 57 5.69 -1.23 6.00
N ASN A 58 5.79 -0.91 7.30
CA ASN A 58 7.02 -1.13 8.06
C ASN A 58 7.29 -2.61 8.35
N LEU A 59 6.27 -3.47 8.26
CA LEU A 59 6.40 -4.89 8.50
C LEU A 59 6.87 -5.60 7.22
N PRO A 60 8.09 -6.18 7.19
CA PRO A 60 8.52 -6.98 6.06
C PRO A 60 7.76 -8.30 5.98
N VAL A 61 7.52 -8.76 4.75
CA VAL A 61 7.01 -10.09 4.45
C VAL A 61 8.20 -10.95 4.01
N VAL A 62 8.39 -12.09 4.66
CA VAL A 62 9.48 -13.02 4.33
C VAL A 62 8.92 -14.15 3.48
N VAL A 63 9.45 -14.29 2.28
CA VAL A 63 9.24 -15.45 1.40
C VAL A 63 10.38 -16.43 1.65
N GLN A 64 10.01 -17.67 1.96
CA GLN A 64 10.94 -18.79 2.13
C GLN A 64 10.76 -19.78 0.97
N PRO A 65 11.78 -20.60 0.66
CA PRO A 65 11.67 -21.70 -0.30
C PRO A 65 10.60 -22.72 0.08
#